data_AF-F7NQ23-F1
#
_entry.id   AF-F7NQ23-F1
#
_cell.length_a   1.000
_cell.length_b   1.000
_cell.length_c   1.000
_cell.angle_alpha   90.00
_cell.angle_beta   90.00
_cell.angle_gamma   90.00
#
_symmetry.space_group_name_H-M   'P 1'
#
loop_
_entity.id
_entity.type
_entity.pdbx_description
1 polymer ?
#
loop_
_entity_poly.entity_id
_entity_poly.type
_entity_poly.pdbx_seq_one_letter_code
_entity_poly.pdbx_strand_id
1 'polypeptide(L)'
;KAQTILDLVAADGDTHREFQAERDFIVKSIIQELRYKQQAIEGIDGELKTLLPLTGYKLDTVPGINLNTASHIISEIGDINRFPNSDKLARFTGIAPVLFSSAGKGKEQRSRQGNRVLHGIFYFLAVQLVQVSKGGKPRHPVFHDYFLRRIREGKTKPQALVCIMRRAVRIIYGMMKAKSEYRPYETD
;
A
#
# COMPACT_ATOMS: atom_id res chain seq x y z
N LYS A 1 -10.53 29.29 -12.48
CA LYS A 1 -11.00 28.54 -11.29
C LYS A 1 -11.69 29.47 -10.30
N ALA A 2 -11.02 30.48 -9.73
CA ALA A 2 -11.68 31.45 -8.85
C ALA A 2 -12.83 32.23 -9.54
N GLN A 3 -12.58 32.77 -10.74
CA GLN A 3 -13.61 33.47 -11.52
C GLN A 3 -14.83 32.59 -11.80
N THR A 4 -14.61 31.34 -12.21
CA THR A 4 -15.66 30.35 -12.46
C THR A 4 -16.54 30.08 -11.23
N ILE A 5 -15.96 30.08 -10.02
CA ILE A 5 -16.74 29.91 -8.78
C ILE A 5 -17.60 31.14 -8.52
N LEU A 6 -17.05 32.34 -8.71
CA LEU A 6 -17.79 33.59 -8.54
C LEU A 6 -18.93 33.72 -9.54
N ASP A 7 -18.70 33.38 -10.80
CA ASP A 7 -19.72 33.40 -11.85
C ASP A 7 -20.86 32.40 -11.55
N LEU A 8 -20.53 31.21 -11.01
CA LEU A 8 -21.51 30.21 -10.58
C LEU A 8 -22.32 30.69 -9.37
N VAL A 9 -21.67 31.27 -8.36
CA VAL A 9 -22.35 31.83 -7.18
C VAL A 9 -23.28 32.99 -7.58
N ALA A 10 -22.84 33.85 -8.50
CA ALA A 10 -23.66 34.94 -9.02
C ALA A 10 -24.86 34.43 -9.83
N ALA A 11 -24.71 33.35 -10.60
CA ALA A 11 -25.78 32.73 -11.35
C ALA A 11 -26.82 32.00 -10.47
N ASP A 12 -26.41 31.47 -9.30
CA ASP A 12 -27.27 30.73 -8.37
C ASP A 12 -28.19 31.64 -7.53
N GLY A 13 -27.85 32.93 -7.40
CA GLY A 13 -28.66 33.94 -6.69
C GLY A 13 -28.62 33.84 -5.16
N ASP A 14 -29.58 34.48 -4.48
CA ASP A 14 -29.71 34.38 -3.01
C ASP A 14 -30.39 33.05 -2.64
N THR A 15 -29.57 32.14 -2.10
CA THR A 15 -29.97 30.77 -1.74
C THR A 15 -30.14 30.58 -0.23
N HIS A 16 -30.60 31.62 0.47
CA HIS A 16 -30.88 31.54 1.90
C HIS A 16 -31.82 30.37 2.22
N ARG A 17 -31.36 29.45 3.08
CA ARG A 17 -32.16 28.31 3.56
C ARG A 17 -32.59 28.52 5.00
N GLU A 18 -33.62 27.81 5.44
CA GLU A 18 -33.95 27.77 6.87
C GLU A 18 -32.72 27.35 7.69
N PHE A 19 -32.55 28.00 8.85
CA PHE A 19 -31.42 27.77 9.77
C PHE A 19 -30.03 28.02 9.14
N GLN A 20 -29.91 28.99 8.21
CA GLN A 20 -28.66 29.25 7.49
C GLN A 20 -27.49 29.53 8.45
N ALA A 21 -27.71 30.26 9.54
CA ALA A 21 -26.66 30.59 10.51
C ALA A 21 -26.13 29.34 11.23
N GLU A 22 -27.02 28.44 11.64
CA GLU A 22 -26.69 27.17 12.29
C GLU A 22 -25.95 26.25 11.31
N ARG A 23 -26.42 26.18 10.05
CA ARG A 23 -25.77 25.40 8.99
C ARG A 23 -24.38 25.93 8.69
N ASP A 24 -24.22 27.24 8.55
CA ASP A 24 -22.93 27.89 8.33
C ASP A 24 -21.96 27.62 9.48
N PHE A 25 -22.44 27.70 10.72
CA PHE A 25 -21.64 27.37 11.89
C PHE A 25 -21.13 25.92 11.83
N ILE A 26 -22.01 24.95 11.56
CA ILE A 26 -21.63 23.53 11.44
C ILE A 26 -20.60 23.33 10.32
N VAL A 27 -20.83 23.90 9.14
CA VAL A 27 -19.93 23.78 7.99
C VAL A 27 -18.57 24.40 8.29
N LYS A 28 -18.53 25.61 8.85
CA LYS A 28 -17.29 26.29 9.24
C LYS A 28 -16.52 25.48 10.30
N SER A 29 -17.23 24.89 11.26
CA SER A 29 -16.62 24.04 12.30
C SER A 29 -15.95 22.81 11.70
N ILE A 30 -16.62 22.08 10.80
CA ILE A 30 -16.06 20.92 10.10
C ILE A 30 -14.84 21.33 9.25
N ILE A 31 -14.93 22.45 8.53
CA ILE A 31 -13.79 22.97 7.73
C ILE A 31 -12.59 23.29 8.63
N GLN A 32 -12.83 23.89 9.80
CA GLN A 32 -11.77 24.19 10.75
C GLN A 32 -11.11 22.91 11.27
N GLU A 33 -11.88 21.89 11.59
CA GLU A 33 -11.35 20.59 12.01
C GLU A 33 -10.53 19.92 10.89
N LEU A 34 -11.02 19.96 9.64
CA LEU A 34 -10.30 19.43 8.48
C LEU A 34 -8.95 20.13 8.28
N ARG A 35 -8.91 21.46 8.41
CA ARG A 35 -7.66 22.24 8.31
C ARG A 35 -6.68 21.87 9.40
N TYR A 36 -7.15 21.74 10.64
CA TYR A 36 -6.31 21.32 11.75
C TYR A 36 -5.72 19.93 11.53
N LYS A 37 -6.54 18.96 11.11
CA LYS A 37 -6.06 17.60 10.81
C LYS A 37 -5.06 17.60 9.65
N GLN A 38 -5.28 18.40 8.63
CA GLN A 38 -4.35 18.52 7.49
C GLN A 38 -2.98 19.03 7.96
N GLN A 39 -2.93 20.06 8.79
CA GLN A 39 -1.68 20.58 9.36
C GLN A 39 -0.99 19.54 10.25
N ALA A 40 -1.75 18.80 11.07
CA ALA A 40 -1.21 17.74 11.91
C ALA A 40 -0.59 16.60 11.06
N ILE A 41 -1.25 16.19 9.98
CA ILE A 41 -0.71 15.18 9.04
C ILE A 41 0.59 15.66 8.41
N GLU A 42 0.65 16.92 7.97
CA GLU A 42 1.87 17.50 7.37
C GLU A 42 3.03 17.55 8.37
N GLY A 43 2.76 17.89 9.63
CA GLY A 43 3.75 17.85 10.70
C GLY A 43 4.28 16.43 10.93
N ILE A 44 3.38 15.45 11.03
CA ILE A 44 3.74 14.03 11.21
C ILE A 44 4.55 13.51 10.02
N ASP A 45 4.14 13.82 8.78
CA ASP A 45 4.89 13.45 7.58
C ASP A 45 6.29 14.08 7.57
N GLY A 46 6.44 15.30 8.10
CA GLY A 46 7.74 15.94 8.35
C GLY A 46 8.62 15.13 9.30
N GLU A 47 8.08 14.71 10.44
CA GLU A 47 8.81 13.86 11.39
C GLU A 47 9.17 12.50 10.78
N LEU A 48 8.28 11.87 10.01
CA LEU A 48 8.57 10.62 9.32
C LEU A 48 9.72 10.75 8.32
N LYS A 49 9.84 11.87 7.59
CA LYS A 49 10.98 12.13 6.70
C LYS A 49 12.31 12.16 7.46
N THR A 50 12.31 12.66 8.69
CA THR A 50 13.49 12.73 9.55
C THR A 50 13.81 11.37 10.18
N LEU A 51 12.79 10.63 10.62
CA LEU A 51 12.95 9.36 11.33
C LEU A 51 13.29 8.18 10.41
N LEU A 52 12.69 8.11 9.22
CA LEU A 52 12.87 6.96 8.33
C LEU A 52 14.37 6.70 8.01
N PRO A 53 15.19 7.70 7.64
CA PRO A 53 16.61 7.50 7.39
C PRO A 53 17.39 6.94 8.60
N LEU A 54 17.00 7.30 9.83
CA LEU A 54 17.67 6.83 11.05
C LEU A 54 17.53 5.31 11.26
N THR A 55 16.48 4.71 10.71
CA THR A 55 16.32 3.24 10.74
C THR A 55 17.35 2.53 9.84
N GLY A 56 17.85 3.23 8.82
CA GLY A 56 18.68 2.69 7.75
C GLY A 56 17.91 1.84 6.72
N TYR A 57 16.59 1.70 6.86
CA TYR A 57 15.76 1.03 5.87
C TYR A 57 15.42 1.98 4.71
N LYS A 58 15.49 1.45 3.49
CA LYS A 58 15.34 2.21 2.24
C LYS A 58 14.18 1.71 1.38
N LEU A 59 13.05 1.38 2.01
CA LEU A 59 11.91 0.73 1.33
C LEU A 59 11.17 1.66 0.36
N ASP A 60 11.26 2.97 0.57
CA ASP A 60 10.74 4.03 -0.30
C ASP A 60 11.44 4.08 -1.68
N THR A 61 12.58 3.42 -1.84
CA THR A 61 13.22 3.23 -3.15
C THR A 61 12.53 2.18 -4.03
N VAL A 62 11.62 1.36 -3.46
CA VAL A 62 10.81 0.42 -4.25
C VAL A 62 9.73 1.20 -5.00
N PRO A 63 9.63 1.05 -6.33
CA PRO A 63 8.55 1.68 -7.07
C PRO A 63 7.17 1.27 -6.55
N GLY A 64 6.37 2.27 -6.17
CA GLY A 64 5.04 2.07 -5.57
C GLY A 64 5.01 2.02 -4.05
N ILE A 65 6.16 2.19 -3.38
CA ILE A 65 6.23 2.44 -1.95
C ILE A 65 6.65 3.89 -1.75
N ASN A 66 5.79 4.68 -1.10
CA ASN A 66 6.13 6.04 -0.67
C ASN A 66 6.59 6.03 0.80
N LEU A 67 7.03 7.20 1.30
CA LEU A 67 7.46 7.39 2.69
C LEU A 67 6.46 6.82 3.71
N ASN A 68 5.18 7.13 3.55
CA ASN A 68 4.12 6.71 4.47
C ASN A 68 3.98 5.18 4.44
N THR A 69 3.89 4.58 3.25
CA THR A 69 3.81 3.12 3.07
C THR A 69 5.05 2.42 3.63
N ALA A 70 6.26 2.96 3.40
CA ALA A 70 7.51 2.45 3.95
C ALA A 70 7.47 2.47 5.49
N SER A 71 7.06 3.60 6.07
CA SER A 71 6.95 3.78 7.53
C SER A 71 5.95 2.80 8.14
N HIS A 72 4.79 2.59 7.50
CA HIS A 72 3.81 1.59 7.92
C HIS A 72 4.37 0.17 7.86
N ILE A 73 5.05 -0.21 6.78
CA ILE A 73 5.67 -1.53 6.66
C ILE A 73 6.69 -1.76 7.78
N ILE A 74 7.55 -0.77 8.04
CA ILE A 74 8.59 -0.86 9.08
C ILE A 74 7.96 -0.96 10.46
N SER A 75 6.93 -0.15 10.75
CA SER A 75 6.22 -0.17 12.03
C SER A 75 5.56 -1.52 12.31
N GLU A 76 4.85 -2.08 11.33
CA GLU A 76 4.14 -3.35 11.47
C GLU A 76 5.07 -4.58 11.54
N ILE A 77 6.23 -4.52 10.86
CA ILE A 77 7.24 -5.58 10.92
C ILE A 77 8.05 -5.49 12.22
N GLY A 78 8.45 -4.28 12.61
CA GLY A 78 9.38 -4.01 13.70
C GLY A 78 10.79 -4.51 13.38
N ASP A 79 11.41 -5.20 14.34
CA ASP A 79 12.73 -5.81 14.13
C ASP A 79 12.66 -6.96 13.11
N ILE A 80 13.25 -6.74 11.93
CA ILE A 80 13.32 -7.74 10.87
C ILE A 80 14.07 -9.02 11.29
N ASN A 81 14.94 -8.94 12.31
CA ASN A 81 15.75 -10.07 12.75
C ASN A 81 14.96 -11.16 13.47
N ARG A 82 13.75 -10.85 13.97
CA ARG A 82 12.82 -11.85 14.51
C ARG A 82 12.34 -12.85 13.44
N PHE A 83 12.51 -12.54 12.16
CA PHE A 83 12.14 -13.41 11.05
C PHE A 83 13.39 -14.10 10.47
N PRO A 84 13.52 -15.43 10.62
CA PRO A 84 14.71 -16.14 10.15
C PRO A 84 14.79 -16.25 8.62
N ASN A 85 13.66 -16.10 7.91
CA ASN A 85 13.62 -16.02 6.45
C ASN A 85 12.36 -15.28 5.96
N SER A 86 12.34 -14.95 4.67
CA SER A 86 11.21 -14.25 4.03
C SER A 86 9.89 -15.05 4.08
N ASP A 87 9.95 -16.37 4.14
CA ASP A 87 8.74 -17.20 4.21
C ASP A 87 8.06 -17.11 5.58
N LYS A 88 8.83 -16.96 6.66
CA LYS A 88 8.27 -16.65 7.99
C LYS A 88 7.62 -15.27 8.01
N LEU A 89 8.22 -14.27 7.36
CA LEU A 89 7.58 -12.97 7.19
C LEU A 89 6.30 -13.09 6.37
N ALA A 90 6.30 -13.83 5.25
CA ALA A 90 5.11 -14.05 4.42
C ALA A 90 3.97 -14.78 5.16
N ARG A 91 4.30 -15.64 6.13
CA ARG A 91 3.32 -16.25 7.03
C ARG A 91 2.77 -15.25 8.03
N PHE A 92 3.63 -14.42 8.62
CA PHE A 92 3.20 -13.36 9.55
C PHE A 92 2.27 -12.34 8.88
N THR A 93 2.55 -11.97 7.63
CA THR A 93 1.66 -11.10 6.84
C THR A 93 0.37 -11.78 6.39
N GLY A 94 0.21 -13.09 6.61
CA GLY A 94 -0.98 -13.84 6.19
C GLY A 94 -1.07 -14.11 4.68
N ILE A 95 0.03 -13.96 3.95
CA ILE A 95 0.11 -14.10 2.49
C ILE A 95 0.41 -15.53 2.08
N ALA A 96 1.23 -16.22 2.87
CA ALA A 96 1.56 -17.62 2.62
C ALA A 96 0.32 -18.51 2.82
N PRO A 97 0.04 -19.44 1.88
CA PRO A 97 -1.03 -20.41 2.05
C PRO A 97 -0.76 -21.31 3.26
N VAL A 98 -1.84 -21.83 3.85
CA VAL A 98 -1.79 -22.79 4.94
C VAL A 98 -2.20 -24.16 4.40
N LEU A 99 -1.46 -25.20 4.80
CA LEU A 99 -1.85 -26.57 4.49
C LEU A 99 -2.99 -26.97 5.42
N PHE A 100 -4.19 -27.15 4.87
CA PHE A 100 -5.32 -27.69 5.61
C PHE A 100 -5.40 -29.19 5.30
N SER A 101 -4.79 -30.01 6.16
CA SER A 101 -4.71 -31.45 6.00
C SER A 101 -5.21 -32.21 7.22
N SER A 102 -5.90 -33.32 6.98
CA SER A 102 -6.12 -34.39 7.97
C SER A 102 -5.37 -35.63 7.50
N ALA A 103 -4.63 -36.28 8.40
CA ALA A 103 -3.90 -37.52 8.12
C ALA A 103 -3.04 -37.50 6.83
N GLY A 104 -2.33 -36.40 6.57
CA GLY A 104 -1.43 -36.27 5.42
C GLY A 104 -2.09 -36.00 4.07
N LYS A 105 -3.43 -35.98 3.99
CA LYS A 105 -4.18 -35.54 2.80
C LYS A 105 -4.76 -34.15 3.05
N GLY A 106 -4.34 -33.16 2.28
CA GLY A 106 -4.80 -31.79 2.45
C GLY A 106 -4.67 -30.95 1.21
N LYS A 107 -5.35 -29.81 1.23
CA LYS A 107 -5.25 -28.79 0.19
C LYS A 107 -4.66 -27.53 0.79
N GLU A 108 -3.84 -26.82 0.01
CA GLU A 108 -3.44 -25.48 0.35
C GLU A 108 -4.66 -24.55 0.30
N GLN A 109 -4.84 -23.78 1.36
CA GLN A 109 -5.90 -22.78 1.48
C GLN A 109 -5.31 -21.42 1.82
N ARG A 110 -6.09 -20.36 1.54
CA ARG A 110 -5.74 -19.00 1.95
C ARG A 110 -5.67 -18.93 3.48
N SER A 111 -4.62 -18.31 4.02
CA SER A 111 -4.55 -18.02 5.45
C SER A 111 -5.68 -17.06 5.87
N ARG A 112 -6.37 -17.39 6.97
CA ARG A 112 -7.31 -16.49 7.67
C ARG A 112 -6.65 -15.71 8.81
N GLN A 113 -5.38 -16.00 9.07
CA GLN A 113 -4.56 -15.42 10.13
C GLN A 113 -3.44 -14.55 9.54
N GLY A 114 -2.84 -13.71 10.38
CA GLY A 114 -1.73 -12.82 10.03
C GLY A 114 -2.08 -11.35 10.19
N ASN A 115 -1.09 -10.49 9.97
CA ASN A 115 -1.23 -9.05 10.05
C ASN A 115 -2.06 -8.52 8.86
N ARG A 116 -3.31 -8.12 9.13
CA ARG A 116 -4.26 -7.65 8.11
C ARG A 116 -3.84 -6.33 7.46
N VAL A 117 -3.15 -5.46 8.21
CA VAL A 117 -2.63 -4.19 7.70
C VAL A 117 -1.54 -4.47 6.67
N LEU A 118 -0.53 -5.26 7.02
CA LEU A 118 0.52 -5.66 6.08
C LEU A 118 -0.06 -6.40 4.87
N HIS A 119 -1.00 -7.32 5.07
CA HIS A 119 -1.65 -8.00 3.95
C HIS A 119 -2.28 -7.00 2.97
N GLY A 120 -3.00 -5.99 3.48
CA GLY A 120 -3.60 -4.93 2.68
C GLY A 120 -2.56 -4.14 1.90
N ILE A 121 -1.49 -3.70 2.56
CA ILE A 121 -0.38 -2.97 1.94
C ILE A 121 0.24 -3.78 0.80
N PHE A 122 0.60 -5.05 1.06
CA PHE A 122 1.18 -5.91 0.03
C PHE A 122 0.22 -6.20 -1.12
N TYR A 123 -1.09 -6.28 -0.85
CA TYR A 123 -2.10 -6.46 -1.89
C TYR A 123 -2.17 -5.26 -2.83
N PHE A 124 -2.27 -4.04 -2.29
CA PHE A 124 -2.29 -2.82 -3.12
C PHE A 124 -0.97 -2.61 -3.86
N LEU A 125 0.16 -2.88 -3.21
CA LEU A 125 1.47 -2.87 -3.86
C LEU A 125 1.52 -3.87 -5.03
N ALA A 126 1.04 -5.11 -4.84
CA ALA A 126 1.01 -6.10 -5.90
C ALA A 126 0.14 -5.68 -7.09
N VAL A 127 -1.03 -5.06 -6.83
CA VAL A 127 -1.90 -4.51 -7.87
C VAL A 127 -1.18 -3.41 -8.65
N GLN A 128 -0.50 -2.50 -7.96
CA GLN A 128 0.28 -1.44 -8.61
C GLN A 128 1.44 -1.98 -9.43
N LEU A 129 2.14 -3.00 -8.93
CA LEU A 129 3.28 -3.64 -9.62
C LEU A 129 2.87 -4.29 -10.93
N VAL A 130 1.66 -4.86 -11.03
CA VAL A 130 1.16 -5.49 -12.26
C VAL A 130 0.33 -4.54 -13.12
N GLN A 131 0.16 -3.29 -12.72
CA GLN A 131 -0.70 -2.36 -13.43
C GLN A 131 -0.11 -2.00 -14.80
N VAL A 132 -1.00 -1.93 -15.79
CA VAL A 132 -0.70 -1.45 -17.14
C VAL A 132 -1.22 -0.01 -17.29
N SER A 133 -0.43 0.85 -17.92
CA SER A 133 -0.85 2.21 -18.25
C SER A 133 -1.99 2.23 -19.28
N LYS A 134 -2.67 3.37 -19.42
CA LYS A 134 -3.73 3.52 -20.44
C LYS A 134 -3.24 3.23 -21.88
N GLY A 135 -1.95 3.43 -22.14
CA GLY A 135 -1.30 3.13 -23.42
C GLY A 135 -0.79 1.70 -23.55
N GLY A 136 -1.22 0.76 -22.70
CA GLY A 136 -0.86 -0.66 -22.81
C GLY A 136 0.55 -1.02 -22.32
N LYS A 137 1.35 -0.05 -21.87
CA LYS A 137 2.70 -0.31 -21.34
C LYS A 137 2.63 -0.73 -19.86
N PRO A 138 3.18 -1.89 -19.46
CA PRO A 138 3.29 -2.28 -18.06
C PRO A 138 4.11 -1.27 -17.26
N ARG A 139 3.67 -0.92 -16.05
CA ARG A 139 4.45 -0.05 -15.16
C ARG A 139 5.73 -0.72 -14.67
N HIS A 140 5.65 -2.03 -14.43
CA HIS A 140 6.81 -2.86 -14.07
C HIS A 140 6.81 -4.14 -14.90
N PRO A 141 7.51 -4.16 -16.06
CA PRO A 141 7.50 -5.28 -17.00
C PRO A 141 7.79 -6.63 -16.35
N VAL A 142 8.83 -6.72 -15.52
CA VAL A 142 9.24 -7.98 -14.85
C VAL A 142 8.15 -8.56 -13.94
N PHE A 143 7.42 -7.71 -13.20
CA PHE A 143 6.32 -8.17 -12.34
C PHE A 143 5.08 -8.53 -13.16
N HIS A 144 4.77 -7.73 -14.18
CA HIS A 144 3.66 -7.99 -15.08
C HIS A 144 3.84 -9.31 -15.86
N ASP A 145 5.03 -9.57 -16.40
CA ASP A 145 5.33 -10.80 -17.13
C ASP A 145 5.28 -12.02 -16.22
N TYR A 146 5.77 -11.88 -14.99
CA TYR A 146 5.64 -12.93 -13.98
C TYR A 146 4.17 -13.20 -13.62
N PHE A 147 3.36 -12.16 -13.48
CA PHE A 147 1.91 -12.28 -13.23
C PHE A 147 1.21 -13.03 -14.38
N LEU A 148 1.45 -12.64 -15.63
CA LEU A 148 0.90 -13.31 -16.81
C LEU A 148 1.38 -14.75 -16.93
N ARG A 149 2.66 -15.03 -16.62
CA ARG A 149 3.18 -16.40 -16.58
C ARG A 149 2.41 -17.26 -15.59
N ARG A 150 2.16 -16.77 -14.37
CA ARG A 150 1.36 -17.52 -13.38
C ARG A 150 -0.07 -17.78 -13.84
N ILE A 151 -0.69 -16.85 -14.57
CA ILE A 151 -2.01 -17.07 -15.17
C ILE A 151 -1.97 -18.17 -16.24
N ARG A 152 -0.95 -18.15 -17.12
CA ARG A 152 -0.75 -19.20 -18.14
C ARG A 152 -0.53 -20.60 -17.53
N GLU A 153 0.09 -20.66 -16.35
CA GLU A 153 0.23 -21.89 -15.55
C GLU A 153 -1.07 -22.35 -14.87
N GLY A 154 -2.21 -21.71 -15.15
CA GLY A 154 -3.53 -22.09 -14.63
C GLY A 154 -3.92 -21.44 -13.30
N LYS A 155 -3.16 -20.46 -12.79
CA LYS A 155 -3.54 -19.70 -11.59
C LYS A 155 -4.64 -18.69 -11.93
N THR A 156 -5.61 -18.54 -11.03
CA THR A 156 -6.58 -17.44 -11.12
C THR A 156 -5.89 -16.09 -10.87
N LYS A 157 -6.49 -14.98 -11.34
CA LYS A 157 -5.93 -13.63 -11.11
C LYS A 157 -5.62 -13.35 -9.62
N PRO A 158 -6.50 -13.68 -8.65
CA PRO A 158 -6.17 -13.53 -7.23
C PRO A 158 -4.97 -14.37 -6.78
N GLN A 159 -4.87 -15.62 -7.26
CA GLN A 159 -3.73 -16.49 -6.93
C GLN A 159 -2.42 -15.96 -7.52
N ALA A 160 -2.46 -15.44 -8.75
CA ALA A 160 -1.32 -14.81 -9.38
C ALA A 160 -0.88 -13.54 -8.62
N LEU A 161 -1.83 -12.73 -8.12
CA LEU A 161 -1.52 -11.59 -7.23
C LEU A 161 -0.85 -12.06 -5.93
N VAL A 162 -1.30 -13.14 -5.31
CA VAL A 162 -0.62 -13.72 -4.12
C VAL A 162 0.82 -14.11 -4.45
N CYS A 163 1.10 -14.62 -5.65
CA CYS A 163 2.48 -14.87 -6.09
C CYS A 163 3.31 -13.58 -6.19
N ILE A 164 2.73 -12.47 -6.67
CA ILE A 164 3.39 -11.15 -6.67
C ILE A 164 3.64 -10.67 -5.25
N MET A 165 2.65 -10.77 -4.37
CA MET A 165 2.76 -10.41 -2.96
C MET A 165 3.90 -11.18 -2.27
N ARG A 166 4.00 -12.50 -2.51
CA ARG A 166 5.12 -13.31 -1.98
C ARG A 166 6.49 -12.83 -2.49
N ARG A 167 6.57 -12.42 -3.76
CA ARG A 167 7.82 -11.88 -4.32
C ARG A 167 8.18 -10.53 -3.70
N ALA A 168 7.19 -9.65 -3.51
CA ALA A 168 7.37 -8.36 -2.85
C ALA A 168 7.84 -8.52 -1.39
N VAL A 169 7.26 -9.47 -0.63
CA VAL A 169 7.73 -9.79 0.74
C VAL A 169 9.19 -10.21 0.74
N ARG A 170 9.63 -11.05 -0.22
CA ARG A 170 11.03 -11.48 -0.30
C ARG A 170 11.98 -10.32 -0.57
N ILE A 171 11.60 -9.40 -1.46
CA ILE A 171 12.38 -8.21 -1.79
C ILE A 171 12.49 -7.31 -0.54
N ILE A 172 11.37 -6.96 0.07
CA ILE A 172 11.34 -6.12 1.28
C ILE A 172 12.14 -6.76 2.42
N TYR A 173 11.99 -8.07 2.64
CA TYR A 173 12.79 -8.81 3.63
C TYR A 173 14.29 -8.66 3.39
N GLY A 174 14.74 -8.87 2.15
CA GLY A 174 16.15 -8.73 1.78
C GLY A 174 16.66 -7.30 1.95
N MET A 175 15.88 -6.30 1.51
CA MET A 175 16.22 -4.89 1.66
C MET A 175 16.33 -4.47 3.13
N MET A 176 15.40 -4.91 3.98
CA MET A 176 15.47 -4.63 5.42
C MET A 176 16.69 -5.31 6.06
N LYS A 177 16.95 -6.59 5.76
CA LYS A 177 18.11 -7.31 6.29
C LYS A 177 19.44 -6.70 5.87
N ALA A 178 19.56 -6.29 4.60
CA ALA A 178 20.79 -5.74 4.04
C ALA A 178 20.92 -4.22 4.20
N LYS A 179 19.88 -3.53 4.70
CA LYS A 179 19.76 -2.07 4.70
C LYS A 179 20.11 -1.46 3.33
N SER A 180 19.65 -2.11 2.27
CA SER A 180 19.99 -1.77 0.89
C SER A 180 18.82 -1.16 0.14
N GLU A 181 19.15 -0.41 -0.90
CA GLU A 181 18.18 0.13 -1.85
C GLU A 181 17.56 -0.99 -2.70
N TYR A 182 16.41 -0.68 -3.29
CA TYR A 182 15.76 -1.57 -4.23
C TYR A 182 16.63 -1.70 -5.48
N ARG A 183 16.95 -2.94 -5.83
CA ARG A 183 17.58 -3.27 -7.11
C ARG A 183 16.54 -3.98 -7.97
N PRO A 184 16.26 -3.47 -9.18
CA PRO A 184 15.39 -4.15 -10.12
C PRO A 184 15.88 -5.59 -10.33
N TYR A 185 14.94 -6.51 -10.43
CA TYR A 185 15.29 -7.88 -10.82
C TYR A 185 15.63 -7.86 -12.30
N GLU A 186 16.92 -7.85 -12.62
CA GLU A 186 17.39 -8.06 -13.98
C GLU A 186 17.12 -9.53 -14.33
N THR A 187 16.44 -9.74 -15.44
CA THR A 187 16.37 -11.06 -16.08
C THR A 187 17.64 -11.18 -16.90
N ASP A 188 18.58 -12.01 -16.45
CA ASP A 188 19.57 -12.63 -17.34
C ASP A 188 18.85 -13.42 -18.45
#